data_AF-A0A8H4SRZ1-F1
#
_entry.id   AF-A0A8H4SRZ1-F1
#
_cell.length_a   1.000
_cell.length_b   1.000
_cell.length_c   1.000
_cell.angle_alpha   90.00
_cell.angle_beta   90.00
_cell.angle_gamma   90.00
#
_symmetry.space_group_name_H-M   'P 1'
#
loop_
_entity.id
_entity.type
_entity.pdbx_description
1 polymer ?
#
loop_
_entity_poly.entity_id
_entity_poly.type
_entity_poly.pdbx_seq_one_letter_code
_entity_poly.pdbx_strand_id
1 'polypeptide(L)'
;MNIHTPVRSGPLLGISLDRDAYIPGDIITGHVFRQFQTISPDVTVSICMFGRGRTVGVIGNNSQQYRGLFDLCCRPKIIFQGPLHIESAKHTHKWPFNVHLPKYANTHTPSGAPDHMPPSYMLRKTKNMAAVIEYVIKAKVTMTAQGHTEVLEATFPFKVINMTPDSPIADFRVKRLRYQRVISSHRLLPGMQDVKVSWKDKIKQSLHGSKDPRLAFDLFVEVPMVVQLDNPTPIPFRLLVLPNSEETSNTIRDVAQDVKLVSAHASVITTTTIICHAGLQIPDSTEIHLGLNQAIKQRGEAIRIPFAADCQPVDMGEMIGLRIGLQHTGFPQRWTSVQSEFTHSFQMHNIRVSHQLKWSVQGEIAGEGFKAAGISDLLVLKPSDDRQHESQDIVLEAGEGIPLRRDSSWIRPPAEEQLPSFADAQRDEQVALMANS
;
A
#
# COMPACT_ATOMS: atom_id res chain seq x y z
N MET A 1 -28.03 -9.96 13.21
CA MET A 1 -28.96 -9.02 12.53
C MET A 1 -28.47 -8.85 11.10
N ASN A 2 -29.33 -9.19 10.12
CA ASN A 2 -29.01 -9.48 8.73
C ASN A 2 -28.05 -8.46 8.09
N ILE A 3 -26.81 -8.89 7.87
CA ILE A 3 -26.02 -8.44 6.73
C ILE A 3 -26.91 -8.81 5.55
N HIS A 4 -27.43 -7.83 4.78
CA HIS A 4 -28.16 -8.15 3.56
C HIS A 4 -27.30 -9.12 2.78
N THR A 5 -27.72 -10.38 2.72
CA THR A 5 -27.09 -11.36 1.85
C THR A 5 -27.29 -10.76 0.47
N PRO A 6 -26.24 -10.33 -0.24
CA PRO A 6 -26.42 -9.80 -1.58
C PRO A 6 -27.15 -10.90 -2.35
N VAL A 7 -28.28 -10.58 -2.97
CA VAL A 7 -28.91 -11.49 -3.93
C VAL A 7 -27.85 -11.65 -5.03
N ARG A 8 -27.13 -12.76 -4.93
CA ARG A 8 -26.00 -13.09 -5.81
C ARG A 8 -26.53 -13.13 -7.23
N SER A 9 -25.82 -12.48 -8.15
CA SER A 9 -26.05 -12.62 -9.59
C SER A 9 -26.42 -14.06 -9.93
N GLY A 10 -27.53 -14.25 -10.61
CA GLY A 10 -28.08 -15.56 -10.94
C GLY A 10 -28.74 -15.57 -12.32
N PRO A 11 -29.23 -16.73 -12.77
CA PRO A 11 -29.84 -16.84 -14.10
C PRO A 11 -31.09 -15.97 -14.26
N LEU A 12 -31.80 -15.66 -13.18
CA LEU A 12 -32.97 -14.76 -13.20
C LEU A 12 -32.56 -13.30 -13.46
N LEU A 13 -31.48 -12.84 -12.84
CA LEU A 13 -30.89 -11.53 -13.08
C LEU A 13 -29.46 -11.51 -12.55
N GLY A 14 -28.54 -11.03 -13.36
CA GLY A 14 -27.14 -10.91 -12.99
C GLY A 14 -26.51 -9.64 -13.54
N ILE A 15 -25.35 -9.30 -12.99
CA ILE A 15 -24.51 -8.19 -13.43
C ILE A 15 -23.12 -8.77 -13.68
N SER A 16 -22.48 -8.31 -14.76
CA SER A 16 -21.07 -8.56 -15.07
C SER A 16 -20.40 -7.22 -15.35
N LEU A 17 -19.24 -6.99 -14.75
CA LEU A 17 -18.40 -5.82 -15.01
C LEU A 17 -17.22 -6.21 -15.90
N ASP A 18 -16.67 -5.24 -16.63
CA ASP A 18 -15.50 -5.47 -17.49
C ASP A 18 -14.19 -5.50 -16.68
N ARG A 19 -14.20 -4.92 -15.47
CA ARG A 19 -13.07 -4.88 -14.51
C ARG A 19 -13.56 -5.12 -13.09
N ASP A 20 -12.66 -5.60 -12.24
CA ASP A 20 -12.92 -5.88 -10.82
C ASP A 20 -12.61 -4.70 -9.88
N ALA A 21 -11.77 -3.76 -10.33
CA ALA A 21 -11.35 -2.59 -9.57
C ALA A 21 -11.37 -1.32 -10.42
N TYR A 22 -11.70 -0.20 -9.78
CA TYR A 22 -11.85 1.12 -10.39
C TYR A 22 -11.20 2.18 -9.51
N ILE A 23 -10.72 3.26 -10.11
CA ILE A 23 -10.30 4.45 -9.36
C ILE A 23 -11.39 5.52 -9.35
N PRO A 24 -11.42 6.42 -8.35
CA PRO A 24 -12.32 7.57 -8.35
C PRO A 24 -12.20 8.39 -9.66
N GLY A 25 -13.31 8.59 -10.35
CA GLY A 25 -13.36 9.26 -11.66
C GLY A 25 -13.47 8.32 -12.87
N ASP A 26 -13.25 7.01 -12.70
CA ASP A 26 -13.40 6.04 -13.78
C ASP A 26 -14.85 5.95 -14.28
N ILE A 27 -15.00 5.47 -15.52
CA ILE A 27 -16.28 5.02 -16.07
C ILE A 27 -16.35 3.50 -15.84
N ILE A 28 -17.35 3.07 -15.07
CA ILE A 28 -17.63 1.65 -14.87
C ILE A 28 -18.45 1.15 -16.06
N THR A 29 -17.95 0.12 -16.75
CA THR A 29 -18.61 -0.53 -17.89
C THR A 29 -18.92 -1.99 -17.59
N GLY A 30 -19.99 -2.48 -18.20
CA GLY A 30 -20.45 -3.85 -18.01
C GLY A 30 -21.82 -4.08 -18.62
N HIS A 31 -22.49 -5.15 -18.19
CA HIS A 31 -23.84 -5.48 -18.62
C HIS A 31 -24.68 -6.14 -17.53
N VAL A 32 -25.98 -5.87 -17.57
CA VAL A 32 -27.00 -6.66 -16.86
C VAL A 32 -27.39 -7.81 -17.76
N PHE A 33 -27.55 -9.02 -17.22
CA PHE A 33 -27.96 -10.17 -17.99
C PHE A 33 -29.11 -10.93 -17.34
N ARG A 34 -29.90 -11.59 -18.19
CA ARG A 34 -30.92 -12.55 -17.79
C ARG A 34 -30.83 -13.78 -18.67
N GLN A 35 -30.93 -14.94 -18.05
CA GLN A 35 -30.89 -16.25 -18.66
C GLN A 35 -32.06 -17.09 -18.14
N PHE A 36 -33.27 -16.60 -18.41
CA PHE A 36 -34.51 -17.26 -18.03
C PHE A 36 -35.56 -16.97 -19.07
N GLN A 37 -36.37 -17.98 -19.43
CA GLN A 37 -37.43 -17.82 -20.42
C GLN A 37 -38.37 -16.70 -19.97
N THR A 38 -38.63 -15.72 -20.83
CA THR A 38 -39.41 -14.54 -20.46
C THR A 38 -40.10 -13.99 -21.69
N ILE A 39 -41.40 -13.71 -21.55
CA ILE A 39 -42.19 -13.00 -22.54
C ILE A 39 -42.88 -11.89 -21.78
N SER A 40 -42.51 -10.65 -22.06
CA SER A 40 -43.12 -9.48 -21.42
C SER A 40 -43.22 -8.33 -22.41
N PRO A 41 -44.40 -7.73 -22.58
CA PRO A 41 -44.60 -6.63 -23.54
C PRO A 41 -43.97 -5.32 -23.05
N ASP A 42 -43.77 -5.18 -21.74
CA ASP A 42 -43.17 -4.00 -21.13
C ASP A 42 -42.19 -4.41 -20.03
N VAL A 43 -40.91 -4.14 -20.29
CA VAL A 43 -39.81 -4.36 -19.36
C VAL A 43 -39.02 -3.08 -19.22
N THR A 44 -38.76 -2.70 -17.98
CA THR A 44 -37.81 -1.65 -17.64
C THR A 44 -36.62 -2.25 -16.91
N VAL A 45 -35.41 -2.00 -17.40
CA VAL A 45 -34.16 -2.34 -16.73
C VAL A 45 -33.48 -1.07 -16.30
N SER A 46 -33.11 -0.99 -15.02
CA SER A 46 -32.39 0.13 -14.45
C SER A 46 -31.20 -0.32 -13.63
N ILE A 47 -30.21 0.55 -13.52
CA ILE A 47 -29.07 0.37 -12.65
C ILE A 47 -28.92 1.55 -11.70
N CYS A 48 -28.35 1.30 -10.53
CA CYS A 48 -27.91 2.34 -9.60
C CYS A 48 -26.65 1.88 -8.88
N MET A 49 -25.75 2.83 -8.62
CA MET A 49 -24.52 2.59 -7.88
C MET A 49 -24.69 3.09 -6.45
N PHE A 50 -24.25 2.26 -5.50
CA PHE A 50 -24.21 2.59 -4.10
C PHE A 50 -22.80 2.44 -3.55
N GLY A 51 -22.40 3.34 -2.67
CA GLY A 51 -21.18 3.22 -1.87
C GLY A 51 -21.51 3.58 -0.44
N ARG A 52 -21.01 2.80 0.51
CA ARG A 52 -21.34 2.99 1.92
C ARG A 52 -20.17 2.66 2.83
N GLY A 53 -19.95 3.54 3.82
CA GLY A 53 -19.16 3.23 5.00
C GLY A 53 -20.03 2.65 6.13
N ARG A 54 -19.52 1.67 6.87
CA ARG A 54 -20.15 1.18 8.09
C ARG A 54 -19.08 0.78 9.10
N THR A 55 -19.22 1.29 10.32
CA THR A 55 -18.36 0.91 11.44
C THR A 55 -19.18 0.44 12.63
N VAL A 56 -18.61 -0.48 13.41
CA VAL A 56 -19.19 -0.97 14.66
C VAL A 56 -18.06 -1.03 15.65
N GLY A 57 -18.23 -0.43 16.82
CA GLY A 57 -17.25 -0.44 17.90
C GLY A 57 -17.92 -0.81 19.22
N VAL A 58 -17.32 -1.70 19.99
CA VAL A 58 -17.80 -2.12 21.31
C VAL A 58 -16.96 -1.44 22.37
N ILE A 59 -17.61 -0.75 23.32
CA ILE A 59 -16.96 -0.07 24.44
C ILE A 59 -17.57 -0.63 25.73
N GLY A 60 -16.76 -1.33 26.53
CA GLY A 60 -17.25 -2.06 27.70
C GLY A 60 -18.24 -3.16 27.30
N ASN A 61 -19.38 -3.25 27.98
CA ASN A 61 -20.45 -4.21 27.65
C ASN A 61 -21.43 -3.71 26.57
N ASN A 62 -21.29 -2.47 26.10
CA ASN A 62 -22.22 -1.87 25.15
C ASN A 62 -21.62 -1.84 23.73
N SER A 63 -22.33 -2.42 22.78
CA SER A 63 -22.01 -2.25 21.36
C SER A 63 -22.58 -0.94 20.85
N GLN A 64 -21.73 -0.01 20.40
CA GLN A 64 -22.16 1.17 19.66
C GLN A 64 -21.95 0.95 18.16
N GLN A 65 -23.03 1.09 17.39
CA GLN A 65 -22.95 1.02 15.95
C GLN A 65 -22.88 2.43 15.37
N TYR A 66 -21.85 2.70 14.57
CA TYR A 66 -21.72 3.95 13.83
C TYR A 66 -21.99 3.67 12.35
N ARG A 67 -23.18 4.05 11.85
CA ARG A 67 -23.44 3.96 10.40
C ARG A 67 -22.64 5.07 9.70
N GLY A 68 -21.95 4.73 8.62
CA GLY A 68 -20.89 5.58 8.07
C GLY A 68 -21.38 6.82 7.33
N LEU A 69 -20.39 7.67 7.04
CA LEU A 69 -20.50 9.09 6.74
C LEU A 69 -20.48 9.46 5.26
N PHE A 70 -20.32 8.49 4.37
CA PHE A 70 -20.55 8.71 2.95
C PHE A 70 -21.57 7.67 2.48
N ASP A 71 -22.66 8.18 1.93
CA ASP A 71 -23.60 7.40 1.14
C ASP A 71 -23.47 7.93 -0.28
N LEU A 72 -22.76 7.18 -1.12
CA LEU A 72 -22.87 7.36 -2.55
C LEU A 72 -24.18 6.69 -2.96
N CYS A 73 -25.12 7.47 -3.47
CA CYS A 73 -26.35 6.96 -4.07
C CYS A 73 -26.55 7.67 -5.40
N CYS A 74 -26.21 6.97 -6.48
CA CYS A 74 -26.50 7.48 -7.81
C CYS A 74 -27.97 7.25 -8.13
N ARG A 75 -28.60 8.25 -8.76
CA ARG A 75 -29.99 8.12 -9.24
C ARG A 75 -30.09 6.91 -10.17
N PRO A 76 -31.17 6.12 -10.09
CA PRO A 76 -31.42 5.03 -11.02
C PRO A 76 -31.36 5.53 -12.47
N LYS A 77 -30.53 4.88 -13.28
CA LYS A 77 -30.41 5.11 -14.72
C LYS A 77 -31.13 3.97 -15.43
N ILE A 78 -32.15 4.29 -16.21
CA ILE A 78 -32.81 3.32 -17.09
C ILE A 78 -31.84 2.99 -18.23
N ILE A 79 -31.56 1.71 -18.42
CA ILE A 79 -30.67 1.21 -19.48
C ILE A 79 -31.44 0.47 -20.58
N PHE A 80 -32.69 0.11 -20.32
CA PHE A 80 -33.59 -0.48 -21.31
C PHE A 80 -35.04 -0.23 -20.92
N GLN A 81 -35.87 0.04 -21.93
CA GLN A 81 -37.33 0.08 -21.81
C GLN A 81 -37.94 -0.47 -23.10
N GLY A 82 -38.81 -1.47 -22.98
CA GLY A 82 -39.49 -2.07 -24.13
C GLY A 82 -39.83 -3.54 -23.95
N PRO A 83 -40.28 -4.23 -25.02
CA PRO A 83 -40.65 -5.63 -24.96
C PRO A 83 -39.42 -6.53 -24.81
N LEU A 84 -39.58 -7.63 -24.07
CA LEU A 84 -38.56 -8.65 -23.87
C LEU A 84 -39.09 -10.03 -24.24
N HIS A 85 -38.36 -10.70 -25.13
CA HIS A 85 -38.57 -12.11 -25.46
C HIS A 85 -37.25 -12.88 -25.30
N ILE A 86 -37.24 -13.84 -24.38
CA ILE A 86 -36.15 -14.80 -24.17
C ILE A 86 -36.76 -16.18 -24.37
N GLU A 87 -36.42 -16.81 -25.49
CA GLU A 87 -37.05 -18.06 -25.95
C GLU A 87 -36.76 -19.27 -25.05
N SER A 88 -35.56 -19.33 -24.46
CA SER A 88 -35.15 -20.45 -23.62
C SER A 88 -34.12 -20.03 -22.58
N ALA A 89 -33.99 -20.81 -21.50
CA ALA A 89 -32.95 -20.63 -20.49
C ALA A 89 -31.52 -20.90 -21.01
N LYS A 90 -31.33 -21.22 -22.30
CA LYS A 90 -30.00 -21.30 -22.94
C LYS A 90 -29.58 -19.97 -23.58
N HIS A 91 -30.54 -19.06 -23.81
CA HIS A 91 -30.26 -17.74 -24.37
C HIS A 91 -30.08 -16.71 -23.25
N THR A 92 -28.94 -16.02 -23.28
CA THR A 92 -28.65 -14.92 -22.35
C THR A 92 -28.91 -13.60 -23.05
N HIS A 93 -29.91 -12.86 -22.57
CA HIS A 93 -30.10 -11.48 -23.01
C HIS A 93 -29.23 -10.55 -22.15
N LYS A 94 -28.63 -9.53 -22.78
CA LYS A 94 -27.65 -8.63 -22.15
C LYS A 94 -27.99 -7.18 -22.45
N TRP A 95 -28.01 -6.35 -21.41
CA TRP A 95 -28.18 -4.91 -21.50
C TRP A 95 -26.89 -4.22 -21.06
N PRO A 96 -26.12 -3.62 -21.99
CA PRO A 96 -24.89 -2.92 -21.64
C PRO A 96 -25.20 -1.65 -20.84
N PHE A 97 -24.27 -1.24 -19.99
CA PHE A 97 -24.37 0.00 -19.26
C PHE A 97 -23.01 0.68 -19.06
N ASN A 98 -23.09 1.98 -18.75
CA ASN A 98 -21.98 2.74 -18.19
C ASN A 98 -22.48 3.63 -17.05
N VAL A 99 -21.64 3.79 -16.03
CA VAL A 99 -21.88 4.69 -14.89
C VAL A 99 -20.57 5.35 -14.45
N HIS A 100 -20.61 6.65 -14.16
CA HIS A 100 -19.43 7.39 -13.68
C HIS A 100 -19.25 7.18 -12.18
N LEU A 101 -18.06 6.74 -11.77
CA LEU A 101 -17.64 6.76 -10.38
C LEU A 101 -17.18 8.18 -10.00
N PRO A 102 -17.82 8.86 -9.03
CA PRO A 102 -17.39 10.20 -8.65
C PRO A 102 -15.92 10.23 -8.18
N LYS A 103 -15.25 11.35 -8.44
CA LYS A 103 -13.89 11.59 -7.93
C LYS A 103 -13.87 11.89 -6.42
N TYR A 104 -14.93 12.52 -5.93
CA TYR A 104 -15.04 13.05 -4.57
C TYR A 104 -16.28 12.51 -3.88
N ALA A 105 -16.17 12.26 -2.58
CA ALA A 105 -17.30 11.92 -1.73
C ALA A 105 -18.19 13.14 -1.53
N ASN A 106 -19.51 12.95 -1.57
CA ASN A 106 -20.47 14.00 -1.26
C ASN A 106 -20.60 14.11 0.27
N THR A 107 -19.61 14.72 0.91
CA THR A 107 -19.61 14.96 2.35
C THR A 107 -20.23 16.33 2.63
N HIS A 108 -21.42 16.37 3.22
CA HIS A 108 -22.06 17.61 3.71
C HIS A 108 -21.38 18.15 4.98
N THR A 109 -20.04 18.16 5.06
CA THR A 109 -19.29 18.61 6.24
C THR A 109 -18.40 19.81 5.94
N PRO A 110 -18.38 20.86 6.78
CA PRO A 110 -17.85 22.18 6.41
C PRO A 110 -16.35 22.39 6.70
N SER A 111 -15.53 21.34 6.83
CA SER A 111 -14.12 21.52 7.19
C SER A 111 -13.23 20.38 6.70
N GLY A 112 -12.35 20.69 5.75
CA GLY A 112 -11.34 19.80 5.17
C GLY A 112 -11.41 19.74 3.64
N ALA A 113 -10.24 19.66 2.98
CA ALA A 113 -10.08 19.50 1.53
C ALA A 113 -11.05 18.44 0.95
N PRO A 114 -11.46 18.54 -0.34
CA PRO A 114 -12.44 17.62 -0.90
C PRO A 114 -11.97 16.17 -0.73
N ASP A 115 -12.64 15.43 0.15
CA ASP A 115 -12.33 14.04 0.41
C ASP A 115 -12.58 13.25 -0.88
N HIS A 116 -11.50 12.78 -1.50
CA HIS A 116 -11.59 11.80 -2.58
C HIS A 116 -12.43 10.60 -2.11
N MET A 117 -13.11 9.94 -3.04
CA MET A 117 -13.83 8.71 -2.70
C MET A 117 -12.89 7.74 -1.96
N PRO A 118 -13.32 7.15 -0.84
CA PRO A 118 -12.44 6.30 -0.06
C PRO A 118 -12.18 4.97 -0.76
N PRO A 119 -11.01 4.35 -0.53
CA PRO A 119 -10.76 3.01 -1.05
C PRO A 119 -11.75 2.02 -0.44
N SER A 120 -12.10 0.98 -1.20
CA SER A 120 -12.72 -0.22 -0.65
C SER A 120 -11.89 -0.74 0.50
N TYR A 121 -12.53 -0.99 1.63
CA TYR A 121 -11.84 -1.39 2.85
C TYR A 121 -12.70 -2.35 3.66
N MET A 122 -12.09 -3.40 4.19
CA MET A 122 -12.79 -4.33 5.06
C MET A 122 -11.86 -4.79 6.17
N LEU A 123 -12.15 -4.33 7.38
CA LEU A 123 -11.66 -4.97 8.58
C LEU A 123 -12.63 -6.10 8.95
N ARG A 124 -12.13 -7.34 8.91
CA ARG A 124 -12.91 -8.51 9.35
C ARG A 124 -13.43 -8.26 10.75
N LYS A 125 -14.73 -8.51 10.97
CA LYS A 125 -15.37 -8.36 12.28
C LYS A 125 -14.56 -9.11 13.35
N THR A 126 -13.96 -8.36 14.25
CA THR A 126 -13.42 -8.89 15.51
C THR A 126 -14.54 -8.95 16.54
N LYS A 127 -14.25 -9.45 17.74
CA LYS A 127 -15.25 -9.46 18.83
C LYS A 127 -15.78 -8.05 19.14
N ASN A 128 -14.93 -7.04 18.96
CA ASN A 128 -15.18 -5.69 19.46
C ASN A 128 -15.30 -4.64 18.36
N MET A 129 -14.99 -4.99 17.10
CA MET A 129 -14.89 -3.99 16.04
C MET A 129 -15.19 -4.55 14.65
N ALA A 130 -15.82 -3.76 13.80
CA ALA A 130 -15.90 -4.00 12.36
C ALA A 130 -15.85 -2.66 11.62
N ALA A 131 -15.15 -2.62 10.49
CA ALA A 131 -15.13 -1.46 9.61
C ALA A 131 -15.22 -1.92 8.15
N VAL A 132 -16.17 -1.39 7.40
CA VAL A 132 -16.42 -1.76 6.01
C VAL A 132 -16.68 -0.52 5.19
N ILE A 133 -16.02 -0.41 4.04
CA ILE A 133 -16.23 0.56 2.98
C ILE A 133 -16.49 -0.27 1.72
N GLU A 134 -17.76 -0.35 1.31
CA GLU A 134 -18.20 -1.19 0.21
C GLU A 134 -18.85 -0.38 -0.90
N TYR A 135 -18.71 -0.88 -2.12
CA TYR A 135 -19.33 -0.32 -3.31
C TYR A 135 -20.04 -1.43 -4.08
N VAL A 136 -21.25 -1.14 -4.53
CA VAL A 136 -22.10 -2.08 -5.23
C VAL A 136 -22.83 -1.41 -6.38
N ILE A 137 -23.02 -2.15 -7.46
CA ILE A 137 -24.01 -1.83 -8.49
C ILE A 137 -25.23 -2.70 -8.23
N LYS A 138 -26.41 -2.08 -8.23
CA LYS A 138 -27.68 -2.77 -8.22
C LYS A 138 -28.34 -2.65 -9.58
N ALA A 139 -28.87 -3.76 -10.07
CA ALA A 139 -29.74 -3.80 -11.22
C ALA A 139 -31.14 -4.14 -10.75
N LYS A 140 -32.14 -3.47 -11.32
CA LYS A 140 -33.55 -3.75 -11.09
C LYS A 140 -34.23 -3.94 -12.43
N VAL A 141 -34.94 -5.06 -12.56
CA VAL A 141 -35.83 -5.33 -13.68
C VAL A 141 -37.27 -5.32 -13.17
N THR A 142 -38.10 -4.51 -13.82
CA THR A 142 -39.55 -4.51 -13.63
C THR A 142 -40.17 -5.03 -14.92
N MET A 143 -41.02 -6.05 -14.85
CA MET A 143 -41.66 -6.65 -16.02
C MET A 143 -43.12 -7.00 -15.73
N THR A 144 -43.96 -7.03 -16.76
CA THR A 144 -45.32 -7.59 -16.65
C THR A 144 -45.32 -9.04 -17.10
N ALA A 145 -45.65 -9.96 -16.20
CA ALA A 145 -45.80 -11.38 -16.46
C ALA A 145 -47.18 -11.84 -16.00
N GLN A 146 -47.96 -12.46 -16.91
CA GLN A 146 -49.29 -13.01 -16.60
C GLN A 146 -50.26 -12.00 -15.93
N GLY A 147 -50.18 -10.72 -16.31
CA GLY A 147 -51.03 -9.66 -15.74
C GLY A 147 -50.55 -9.10 -14.39
N HIS A 148 -49.44 -9.59 -13.84
CA HIS A 148 -48.82 -9.09 -12.62
C HIS A 148 -47.49 -8.40 -12.91
N THR A 149 -47.15 -7.39 -12.09
CA THR A 149 -45.82 -6.76 -12.11
C THR A 149 -44.86 -7.59 -11.30
N GLU A 150 -43.84 -8.14 -11.95
CA GLU A 150 -42.71 -8.82 -11.33
C GLU A 150 -41.54 -7.85 -11.20
N VAL A 151 -40.86 -7.87 -10.04
CA VAL A 151 -39.68 -7.06 -9.77
C VAL A 151 -38.55 -7.97 -9.32
N LEU A 152 -37.42 -7.89 -10.02
CA LEU A 152 -36.21 -8.64 -9.71
C LEU A 152 -35.04 -7.70 -9.50
N GLU A 153 -34.17 -8.04 -8.54
CA GLU A 153 -32.98 -7.26 -8.21
C GLU A 153 -31.73 -8.14 -8.19
N ALA A 154 -30.63 -7.57 -8.65
CA ALA A 154 -29.29 -8.16 -8.55
C ALA A 154 -28.34 -7.12 -7.96
N THR A 155 -27.38 -7.57 -7.14
CA THR A 155 -26.35 -6.70 -6.56
C THR A 155 -24.98 -7.27 -6.84
N PHE A 156 -24.06 -6.43 -7.31
CA PHE A 156 -22.69 -6.82 -7.65
C PHE A 156 -21.68 -5.89 -6.97
N PRO A 157 -20.81 -6.41 -6.10
CA PRO A 157 -19.76 -5.60 -5.46
C PRO A 157 -18.61 -5.33 -6.43
N PHE A 158 -17.97 -4.19 -6.29
CA PHE A 158 -16.73 -3.85 -7.00
C PHE A 158 -15.75 -3.15 -6.07
N LYS A 159 -14.47 -3.14 -6.44
CA LYS A 159 -13.43 -2.48 -5.64
C LYS A 159 -13.17 -1.06 -6.12
N VAL A 160 -13.03 -0.14 -5.17
CA VAL A 160 -12.46 1.18 -5.41
C VAL A 160 -11.05 1.19 -4.84
N ILE A 161 -10.07 1.55 -5.67
CA ILE A 161 -8.68 1.72 -5.25
C ILE A 161 -8.27 3.16 -5.50
N ASN A 162 -7.43 3.72 -4.62
CA ASN A 162 -6.97 5.09 -4.79
C ASN A 162 -5.55 5.05 -5.31
N MET A 163 -5.33 5.66 -6.47
CA MET A 163 -4.02 5.87 -7.09
C MET A 163 -3.59 7.33 -7.00
N THR A 164 -2.31 7.60 -7.18
CA THR A 164 -1.76 8.96 -7.35
C THR A 164 -1.24 9.15 -8.77
N PRO A 165 -1.42 10.31 -9.43
CA PRO A 165 -0.81 10.58 -10.73
C PRO A 165 0.72 10.76 -10.65
N ASP A 166 1.27 10.88 -9.44
CA ASP A 166 2.71 11.07 -9.24
C ASP A 166 3.50 9.82 -9.62
N SER A 167 4.71 10.01 -10.14
CA SER A 167 5.66 8.92 -10.40
C SER A 167 6.00 8.15 -9.11
N PRO A 168 6.40 6.87 -9.20
CA PRO A 168 6.78 6.09 -8.04
C PRO A 168 7.87 6.77 -7.20
N ILE A 169 7.74 6.71 -5.87
CA ILE A 169 8.72 7.31 -4.96
C ILE A 169 10.09 6.65 -5.14
N ALA A 170 11.14 7.46 -5.09
CA ALA A 170 12.53 6.99 -5.00
C ALA A 170 13.06 7.00 -3.56
N ASP A 171 12.57 7.92 -2.71
CA ASP A 171 13.00 8.06 -1.32
C ASP A 171 12.04 7.37 -0.34
N PHE A 172 12.49 6.26 0.25
CA PHE A 172 11.79 5.50 1.28
C PHE A 172 11.96 6.09 2.70
N ARG A 173 12.66 7.24 2.82
CA ARG A 173 12.98 7.94 4.07
C ARG A 173 13.59 7.00 5.12
N VAL A 174 14.60 6.26 4.69
CA VAL A 174 15.22 5.18 5.48
C VAL A 174 15.73 5.72 6.82
N LYS A 175 15.32 5.07 7.91
CA LYS A 175 15.78 5.36 9.27
C LYS A 175 16.87 4.37 9.67
N ARG A 176 18.03 4.90 10.05
CA ARG A 176 19.16 4.13 10.59
C ARG A 176 19.08 4.04 12.12
N LEU A 177 19.17 2.83 12.65
CA LEU A 177 19.11 2.51 14.08
C LEU A 177 20.42 1.84 14.51
N ARG A 178 21.06 2.34 15.58
CA ARG A 178 22.34 1.85 16.09
C ARG A 178 22.15 0.98 17.32
N TYR A 179 22.85 -0.16 17.35
CA TYR A 179 22.87 -1.09 18.47
C TYR A 179 24.31 -1.49 18.80
N GLN A 180 24.83 -0.96 19.90
CA GLN A 180 26.12 -1.39 20.45
C GLN A 180 26.01 -2.82 20.98
N ARG A 181 26.97 -3.66 20.60
CA ARG A 181 27.03 -5.08 20.97
C ARG A 181 28.45 -5.47 21.37
N VAL A 182 28.51 -6.44 22.26
CA VAL A 182 29.76 -7.07 22.69
C VAL A 182 29.54 -8.57 22.72
N ILE A 183 30.46 -9.32 22.12
CA ILE A 183 30.53 -10.77 22.16
C ILE A 183 31.84 -11.17 22.83
N SER A 184 31.82 -12.23 23.64
CA SER A 184 33.02 -12.79 24.27
C SER A 184 33.10 -14.27 23.96
N SER A 185 34.17 -14.71 23.30
CA SER A 185 34.35 -16.12 22.90
C SER A 185 35.78 -16.43 22.52
N HIS A 186 36.30 -17.56 23.02
CA HIS A 186 37.58 -18.13 22.59
C HIS A 186 37.64 -18.38 21.07
N ARG A 187 36.51 -18.58 20.39
CA ARG A 187 36.45 -18.79 18.93
C ARG A 187 36.75 -17.52 18.11
N LEU A 188 36.86 -16.37 18.76
CA LEU A 188 37.30 -15.12 18.13
C LEU A 188 38.81 -15.12 17.83
N LEU A 189 39.58 -16.00 18.46
CA LEU A 189 41.01 -16.14 18.21
C LEU A 189 41.26 -16.79 16.83
N PRO A 190 42.30 -16.36 16.09
CA PRO A 190 42.69 -16.99 14.83
C PRO A 190 42.90 -18.50 14.99
N GLY A 191 42.33 -19.30 14.09
CA GLY A 191 42.47 -20.77 14.09
C GLY A 191 41.56 -21.51 15.09
N MET A 192 40.74 -20.79 15.88
CA MET A 192 39.77 -21.38 16.82
C MET A 192 38.32 -21.34 16.31
N GLN A 193 38.08 -20.87 15.08
CA GLN A 193 36.74 -20.59 14.56
C GLN A 193 35.84 -21.84 14.45
N ASP A 194 36.42 -23.01 14.13
CA ASP A 194 35.68 -24.27 13.92
C ASP A 194 35.69 -25.22 15.13
N VAL A 195 36.30 -24.81 16.25
CA VAL A 195 36.43 -25.67 17.43
C VAL A 195 35.07 -25.87 18.07
N LYS A 196 34.51 -27.08 17.97
CA LYS A 196 33.29 -27.50 18.70
C LYS A 196 33.58 -27.63 20.20
N VAL A 197 33.60 -26.51 20.90
CA VAL A 197 33.71 -26.47 22.37
C VAL A 197 32.47 -27.12 22.97
N SER A 198 32.62 -28.28 23.64
CA SER A 198 31.55 -28.92 24.40
C SER A 198 31.17 -28.03 25.58
N TRP A 199 29.93 -28.13 26.08
CA TRP A 199 29.52 -27.46 27.31
C TRP A 199 30.45 -27.76 28.50
N LYS A 200 31.03 -28.97 28.54
CA LYS A 200 32.02 -29.37 29.55
C LYS A 200 33.35 -28.62 29.41
N ASP A 201 33.71 -28.23 28.19
CA ASP A 201 34.94 -27.49 27.90
C ASP A 201 34.77 -25.99 28.20
N LYS A 202 33.57 -25.41 27.96
CA LYS A 202 33.25 -24.03 28.39
C LYS A 202 33.41 -23.86 29.91
N ILE A 203 32.97 -24.84 30.70
CA ILE A 203 33.10 -24.82 32.18
C ILE A 203 34.56 -24.99 32.60
N LYS A 204 35.32 -25.91 31.96
CA LYS A 204 36.76 -26.09 32.25
C LYS A 204 37.60 -24.86 31.87
N GLN A 205 37.31 -24.20 30.75
CA GLN A 205 38.01 -22.98 30.32
C GLN A 205 37.74 -21.81 31.28
N SER A 206 36.53 -21.71 31.84
CA SER A 206 36.21 -20.70 32.87
C SER A 206 36.97 -20.88 34.20
N LEU A 207 37.47 -22.11 34.47
CA LEU A 207 38.23 -22.45 35.67
C LEU A 207 39.75 -22.28 35.49
N HIS A 208 40.25 -22.15 34.26
CA HIS A 208 41.68 -22.06 33.94
C HIS A 208 42.19 -20.63 33.65
N GLY A 209 41.40 -19.60 33.96
CA GLY A 209 41.89 -18.21 34.08
C GLY A 209 42.18 -17.47 32.76
N SER A 210 41.97 -18.07 31.59
CA SER A 210 42.03 -17.36 30.31
C SER A 210 40.71 -16.64 30.07
N LYS A 211 40.71 -15.30 30.23
CA LYS A 211 39.54 -14.46 29.95
C LYS A 211 39.26 -14.48 28.45
N ASP A 212 38.06 -14.92 28.06
CA ASP A 212 37.60 -14.86 26.66
C ASP A 212 37.87 -13.48 26.04
N PRO A 213 38.44 -13.40 24.83
CA PRO A 213 38.59 -12.13 24.15
C PRO A 213 37.21 -11.53 23.87
N ARG A 214 37.11 -10.21 24.01
CA ARG A 214 35.88 -9.42 23.81
C ARG A 214 35.95 -8.69 22.47
N LEU A 215 34.97 -8.93 21.61
CA LEU A 215 34.74 -8.20 20.36
C LEU A 215 33.59 -7.22 20.57
N ALA A 216 33.84 -5.93 20.39
CA ALA A 216 32.84 -4.88 20.43
C ALA A 216 32.53 -4.38 19.01
N PHE A 217 31.26 -4.12 18.72
CA PHE A 217 30.83 -3.65 17.40
C PHE A 217 29.49 -2.92 17.48
N ASP A 218 29.22 -2.13 16.45
CA ASP A 218 27.94 -1.49 16.21
C ASP A 218 27.18 -2.22 15.11
N LEU A 219 25.96 -2.67 15.43
CA LEU A 219 24.99 -3.12 14.44
C LEU A 219 24.11 -1.94 14.04
N PHE A 220 24.13 -1.58 12.76
CA PHE A 220 23.19 -0.65 12.16
C PHE A 220 22.11 -1.41 11.41
N VAL A 221 20.86 -1.05 11.71
CA VAL A 221 19.67 -1.54 11.00
C VAL A 221 18.98 -0.36 10.34
N GLU A 222 18.83 -0.45 9.04
CA GLU A 222 18.17 0.55 8.21
C GLU A 222 16.82 0.03 7.73
N VAL A 223 15.76 0.75 8.08
CA VAL A 223 14.38 0.38 7.77
C VAL A 223 13.63 1.52 7.10
N PRO A 224 12.66 1.23 6.21
CA PRO A 224 11.89 2.27 5.53
C PRO A 224 10.92 2.94 6.50
N MET A 225 10.71 4.24 6.31
CA MET A 225 9.66 5.01 7.02
C MET A 225 8.50 5.35 6.10
N VAL A 226 8.72 5.30 4.78
CA VAL A 226 7.70 5.45 3.76
C VAL A 226 7.84 4.30 2.78
N VAL A 227 6.72 3.70 2.39
CA VAL A 227 6.64 2.72 1.31
C VAL A 227 5.47 3.08 0.41
N GLN A 228 5.53 2.68 -0.85
CA GLN A 228 4.44 2.88 -1.80
C GLN A 228 3.99 1.53 -2.34
N LEU A 229 2.68 1.30 -2.37
CA LEU A 229 2.11 0.09 -2.94
C LEU A 229 2.45 -0.01 -4.43
N ASP A 230 2.75 -1.22 -4.88
CA ASP A 230 3.09 -1.56 -6.27
C ASP A 230 4.30 -0.78 -6.83
N ASN A 231 5.15 -0.21 -5.95
CA ASN A 231 6.37 0.45 -6.39
C ASN A 231 7.33 -0.55 -7.05
N PRO A 232 7.90 -0.23 -8.23
CA PRO A 232 8.82 -1.12 -8.93
C PRO A 232 10.19 -1.23 -8.25
N THR A 233 10.55 -0.33 -7.36
CA THR A 233 11.81 -0.37 -6.60
C THR A 233 11.61 -1.21 -5.34
N PRO A 234 12.48 -2.22 -5.07
CA PRO A 234 12.40 -2.98 -3.83
C PRO A 234 12.52 -2.09 -2.59
N ILE A 235 11.76 -2.43 -1.55
CA ILE A 235 11.76 -1.74 -0.26
C ILE A 235 13.10 -2.03 0.42
N PRO A 236 13.91 -1.01 0.77
CA PRO A 236 15.22 -1.21 1.35
C PRO A 236 15.11 -1.77 2.77
N PHE A 237 15.91 -2.80 3.08
CA PHE A 237 16.10 -3.28 4.46
C PHE A 237 17.57 -3.62 4.62
N ARG A 238 18.35 -2.73 5.26
CA ARG A 238 19.81 -2.82 5.23
C ARG A 238 20.44 -3.13 6.57
N LEU A 239 21.50 -3.91 6.53
CA LEU A 239 22.30 -4.29 7.68
C LEU A 239 23.76 -3.92 7.47
N LEU A 240 24.36 -3.29 8.47
CA LEU A 240 25.78 -2.97 8.49
C LEU A 240 26.33 -3.28 9.88
N VAL A 241 27.50 -3.89 9.94
CA VAL A 241 28.21 -4.13 11.20
C VAL A 241 29.57 -3.47 11.13
N LEU A 242 29.84 -2.55 12.07
CA LEU A 242 31.11 -1.84 12.15
C LEU A 242 31.88 -2.26 13.41
N PRO A 243 33.17 -2.62 13.29
CA PRO A 243 34.00 -2.91 14.46
C PRO A 243 34.17 -1.68 15.36
N ASN A 244 34.20 -1.90 16.67
CA ASN A 244 34.63 -0.89 17.65
C ASN A 244 36.00 -1.32 18.22
N SER A 245 37.07 -0.80 17.62
CA SER A 245 38.44 -1.18 17.97
C SER A 245 38.84 -0.73 19.39
N GLU A 246 38.26 0.36 19.90
CA GLU A 246 38.61 0.88 21.23
C GLU A 246 38.20 -0.09 22.35
N GLU A 247 36.99 -0.63 22.24
CA GLU A 247 36.42 -1.58 23.21
C GLU A 247 36.76 -3.05 22.91
N THR A 248 37.31 -3.33 21.73
CA THR A 248 37.73 -4.68 21.32
C THR A 248 39.09 -5.03 21.95
N SER A 249 39.20 -6.28 22.41
CA SER A 249 40.43 -6.82 23.02
C SER A 249 41.61 -6.78 22.05
N ASN A 250 42.77 -6.30 22.51
CA ASN A 250 43.97 -6.09 21.70
C ASN A 250 44.38 -7.33 20.87
N THR A 251 44.14 -8.53 21.38
CA THR A 251 44.48 -9.81 20.73
C THR A 251 43.70 -10.10 19.45
N ILE A 252 42.55 -9.43 19.24
CA ILE A 252 41.66 -9.69 18.10
C ILE A 252 41.30 -8.43 17.31
N ARG A 253 41.95 -7.29 17.56
CA ARG A 253 41.64 -6.02 16.89
C ARG A 253 41.81 -6.08 15.36
N ASP A 254 42.86 -6.75 14.91
CA ASP A 254 43.20 -6.86 13.48
C ASP A 254 42.72 -8.18 12.87
N VAL A 255 41.87 -8.93 13.57
CA VAL A 255 41.36 -10.23 13.12
C VAL A 255 40.03 -10.01 12.40
N ALA A 256 40.00 -10.32 11.10
CA ALA A 256 38.77 -10.31 10.32
C ALA A 256 37.73 -11.27 10.92
N GLN A 257 36.51 -10.77 11.15
CA GLN A 257 35.41 -11.54 11.71
C GLN A 257 34.37 -11.82 10.63
N ASP A 258 33.83 -13.04 10.62
CA ASP A 258 32.74 -13.43 9.72
C ASP A 258 31.40 -13.24 10.45
N VAL A 259 30.56 -12.35 9.92
CA VAL A 259 29.22 -12.09 10.46
C VAL A 259 28.21 -12.82 9.60
N LYS A 260 27.53 -13.81 10.19
CA LYS A 260 26.50 -14.59 9.50
C LYS A 260 25.12 -14.10 9.92
N LEU A 261 24.26 -13.84 8.95
CA LEU A 261 22.84 -13.63 9.22
C LEU A 261 22.16 -14.98 9.48
N VAL A 262 21.50 -15.10 10.64
CA VAL A 262 20.77 -16.32 11.04
C VAL A 262 19.30 -16.20 10.66
N SER A 263 18.67 -15.06 10.94
CA SER A 263 17.28 -14.81 10.55
C SER A 263 16.98 -13.31 10.47
N ALA A 264 16.02 -12.96 9.62
CA ALA A 264 15.45 -11.62 9.55
C ALA A 264 13.93 -11.71 9.38
N HIS A 265 13.21 -10.94 10.19
CA HIS A 265 11.76 -10.86 10.16
C HIS A 265 11.35 -9.41 10.01
N ALA A 266 10.35 -9.18 9.16
CA ALA A 266 9.64 -7.92 9.09
C ALA A 266 8.15 -8.19 8.90
N SER A 267 7.34 -7.37 9.56
CA SER A 267 5.89 -7.39 9.48
C SER A 267 5.37 -5.96 9.39
N VAL A 268 4.33 -5.76 8.59
CA VAL A 268 3.55 -4.52 8.64
C VAL A 268 2.36 -4.75 9.59
N ILE A 269 2.26 -3.90 10.61
CA ILE A 269 1.11 -3.83 11.51
C ILE A 269 0.18 -2.75 10.96
N THR A 270 -0.97 -3.15 10.45
CA THR A 270 -2.05 -2.24 10.04
C THR A 270 -2.99 -2.04 11.21
N THR A 271 -3.09 -0.81 11.71
CA THR A 271 -4.01 -0.42 12.77
C THR A 271 -5.17 0.36 12.17
N THR A 272 -6.38 -0.16 12.38
CA THR A 272 -7.63 0.54 12.08
C THR A 272 -8.17 1.12 13.36
N THR A 273 -8.42 2.42 13.38
CA THR A 273 -9.01 3.12 14.51
C THR A 273 -10.38 3.63 14.13
N ILE A 274 -11.43 3.17 14.82
CA ILE A 274 -12.75 3.83 14.77
C ILE A 274 -12.69 5.07 15.67
N ILE A 275 -13.04 6.21 15.10
CA ILE A 275 -13.15 7.48 15.83
C ILE A 275 -14.64 7.70 16.15
N CYS A 276 -14.97 7.64 17.44
CA CYS A 276 -16.33 7.77 17.97
C CYS A 276 -16.71 9.24 18.22
N HIS A 277 -18.01 9.50 18.38
CA HIS A 277 -18.47 10.81 18.89
C HIS A 277 -17.83 11.08 20.27
N ALA A 278 -17.40 12.32 20.50
CA ALA A 278 -16.57 12.76 21.63
C ALA A 278 -15.08 12.37 21.59
N GLY A 279 -14.55 11.91 20.44
CA GLY A 279 -13.11 11.73 20.23
C GLY A 279 -12.52 10.44 20.80
N LEU A 280 -13.35 9.57 21.39
CA LEU A 280 -12.95 8.24 21.81
C LEU A 280 -12.48 7.41 20.61
N GLN A 281 -11.41 6.63 20.78
CA GLN A 281 -10.79 5.86 19.72
C GLN A 281 -10.77 4.36 20.07
N ILE A 282 -11.22 3.53 19.14
CA ILE A 282 -11.20 2.06 19.26
C ILE A 282 -10.23 1.53 18.19
N PRO A 283 -8.98 1.21 18.55
CA PRO A 283 -8.02 0.62 17.63
C PRO A 283 -8.18 -0.91 17.55
N ASP A 284 -7.94 -1.45 16.37
CA ASP A 284 -7.76 -2.88 16.12
C ASP A 284 -6.63 -3.07 15.11
N SER A 285 -5.73 -4.01 15.39
CA SER A 285 -4.50 -4.18 14.61
C SER A 285 -4.41 -5.57 13.99
N THR A 286 -3.95 -5.61 12.75
CA THR A 286 -3.62 -6.85 12.02
C THR A 286 -2.15 -6.82 11.63
N GLU A 287 -1.46 -7.95 11.79
CA GLU A 287 -0.04 -8.08 11.46
C GLU A 287 0.11 -8.95 10.20
N ILE A 288 0.79 -8.42 9.18
CA ILE A 288 1.10 -9.11 7.93
C ILE A 288 2.61 -9.31 7.85
N HIS A 289 3.05 -10.56 7.79
CA HIS A 289 4.46 -10.89 7.63
C HIS A 289 4.93 -10.65 6.19
N LEU A 290 6.11 -10.07 6.02
CA LEU A 290 6.69 -9.76 4.71
C LEU A 290 7.57 -10.91 4.16
N GLY A 291 7.59 -12.07 4.82
CA GLY A 291 8.23 -13.27 4.30
C GLY A 291 9.77 -13.25 4.22
N LEU A 292 10.46 -12.25 4.78
CA LEU A 292 11.93 -12.10 4.69
C LEU A 292 12.68 -13.40 5.00
N ASN A 293 12.42 -14.00 6.16
CA ASN A 293 13.11 -15.23 6.57
C ASN A 293 12.87 -16.41 5.62
N GLN A 294 11.67 -16.50 5.03
CA GLN A 294 11.34 -17.55 4.07
C GLN A 294 12.09 -17.33 2.75
N ALA A 295 12.13 -16.09 2.26
CA ALA A 295 12.86 -15.72 1.05
C ALA A 295 14.37 -15.95 1.22
N ILE A 296 14.94 -15.59 2.38
CA ILE A 296 16.35 -15.86 2.71
C ILE A 296 16.64 -17.37 2.68
N LYS A 297 15.80 -18.19 3.31
CA LYS A 297 15.96 -19.66 3.31
C LYS A 297 15.87 -20.27 1.91
N GLN A 298 14.99 -19.75 1.06
CA GLN A 298 14.82 -20.23 -0.32
C GLN A 298 16.04 -19.96 -1.20
N ARG A 299 16.87 -18.95 -0.90
CA ARG A 299 18.13 -18.73 -1.61
C ARG A 299 19.16 -19.83 -1.36
N GLY A 300 19.07 -20.58 -0.25
CA GLY A 300 20.00 -21.67 0.07
C GLY A 300 21.43 -21.24 0.45
N GLU A 301 21.79 -19.98 0.25
CA GLU A 301 23.10 -19.40 0.58
C GLU A 301 23.06 -18.62 1.91
N ALA A 302 24.09 -18.78 2.73
CA ALA A 302 24.25 -18.00 3.95
C ALA A 302 24.59 -16.53 3.60
N ILE A 303 23.77 -15.59 4.09
CA ILE A 303 24.02 -14.17 3.91
C ILE A 303 25.10 -13.72 4.90
N ARG A 304 26.21 -13.22 4.38
CA ARG A 304 27.31 -12.65 5.17
C ARG A 304 27.19 -11.14 5.22
N ILE A 305 27.35 -10.57 6.41
CA ILE A 305 27.36 -9.12 6.61
C ILE A 305 28.84 -8.69 6.67
N PRO A 306 29.28 -7.74 5.85
CA PRO A 306 30.65 -7.26 5.90
C PRO A 306 30.99 -6.67 7.27
N PHE A 307 32.23 -6.92 7.73
CA PHE A 307 32.77 -6.47 9.02
C PHE A 307 34.06 -5.68 8.78
N ALA A 308 33.93 -4.46 8.26
CA ALA A 308 35.06 -3.53 8.11
C ALA A 308 34.55 -2.08 8.21
N ALA A 309 35.47 -1.15 8.43
CA ALA A 309 35.14 0.26 8.68
C ALA A 309 34.52 0.98 7.46
N ASP A 310 34.82 0.53 6.24
CA ASP A 310 34.48 1.14 4.96
C ASP A 310 33.46 0.34 4.13
N CYS A 311 32.81 -0.65 4.75
CA CYS A 311 31.87 -1.52 4.08
C CYS A 311 30.53 -0.85 3.76
N GLN A 312 29.94 -1.25 2.64
CA GLN A 312 28.56 -0.91 2.29
C GLN A 312 27.56 -1.81 3.04
N PRO A 313 26.38 -1.29 3.43
CA PRO A 313 25.32 -2.11 4.01
C PRO A 313 24.84 -3.21 3.05
N VAL A 314 24.49 -4.36 3.60
CA VAL A 314 23.79 -5.43 2.86
C VAL A 314 22.31 -5.09 2.80
N ASP A 315 21.79 -4.85 1.59
CA ASP A 315 20.36 -4.61 1.38
C ASP A 315 19.59 -5.92 1.13
N MET A 316 19.00 -6.47 2.19
CA MET A 316 18.19 -7.67 2.07
C MET A 316 16.92 -7.42 1.27
N GLY A 317 16.41 -6.19 1.27
CA GLY A 317 15.24 -5.79 0.51
C GLY A 317 15.46 -5.93 -0.98
N GLU A 318 16.60 -5.43 -1.46
CA GLU A 318 17.03 -5.59 -2.85
C GLU A 318 17.30 -7.07 -3.19
N MET A 319 18.05 -7.78 -2.33
CA MET A 319 18.43 -9.18 -2.57
C MET A 319 17.25 -10.15 -2.76
N ILE A 320 16.13 -9.89 -2.09
CA ILE A 320 14.92 -10.74 -2.19
C ILE A 320 13.84 -10.13 -3.06
N GLY A 321 14.06 -8.94 -3.64
CA GLY A 321 13.04 -8.20 -4.37
C GLY A 321 11.83 -7.84 -3.49
N LEU A 322 12.06 -7.42 -2.24
CA LEU A 322 11.01 -7.11 -1.27
C LEU A 322 10.09 -6.01 -1.80
N ARG A 323 8.83 -6.35 -2.10
CA ARG A 323 7.82 -5.41 -2.58
C ARG A 323 6.48 -5.67 -1.93
N ILE A 324 5.72 -4.60 -1.71
CA ILE A 324 4.36 -4.64 -1.19
C ILE A 324 3.47 -3.99 -2.23
N GLY A 325 2.35 -4.62 -2.58
CA GLY A 325 1.47 -4.13 -3.63
C GLY A 325 0.10 -4.79 -3.62
N LEU A 326 -0.82 -4.22 -4.40
CA LEU A 326 -2.16 -4.77 -4.65
C LEU A 326 -2.11 -5.85 -5.75
N GLN A 327 -1.21 -5.70 -6.72
CA GLN A 327 -1.06 -6.60 -7.87
C GLN A 327 0.15 -7.51 -7.70
N HIS A 328 1.26 -6.95 -7.22
CA HIS A 328 2.53 -7.66 -7.11
C HIS A 328 3.09 -7.55 -5.70
N THR A 329 3.15 -8.67 -4.99
CA THR A 329 3.93 -8.81 -3.77
C THR A 329 5.21 -9.58 -4.09
N GLY A 330 6.34 -9.07 -3.62
CA GLY A 330 7.66 -9.67 -3.90
C GLY A 330 8.00 -10.88 -3.03
N PHE A 331 7.02 -11.47 -2.35
CA PHE A 331 7.24 -12.52 -1.35
C PHE A 331 6.23 -13.67 -1.49
N PRO A 332 6.63 -14.92 -1.17
CA PRO A 332 5.96 -16.16 -1.59
C PRO A 332 4.66 -16.47 -0.83
N GLN A 333 4.05 -15.51 -0.14
CA GLN A 333 2.84 -15.76 0.62
C GLN A 333 1.65 -15.81 -0.34
N ARG A 334 0.94 -16.93 -0.40
CA ARG A 334 -0.36 -17.04 -1.07
C ARG A 334 -1.44 -16.58 -0.10
N TRP A 335 -2.15 -15.55 -0.50
CA TRP A 335 -3.20 -14.95 0.31
C TRP A 335 -4.44 -15.81 0.11
N THR A 336 -4.99 -16.33 1.20
CA THR A 336 -6.33 -16.93 1.12
C THR A 336 -7.30 -15.79 0.83
N SER A 337 -8.24 -16.00 -0.09
CA SER A 337 -9.04 -15.01 -0.85
C SER A 337 -9.92 -14.02 -0.06
N VAL A 338 -9.71 -13.88 1.25
CA VAL A 338 -10.44 -12.97 2.15
C VAL A 338 -9.49 -12.25 3.13
N GLN A 339 -8.17 -12.49 3.07
CA GLN A 339 -7.19 -11.76 3.88
C GLN A 339 -6.86 -10.40 3.25
N SER A 340 -7.39 -9.34 3.87
CA SER A 340 -6.84 -7.98 4.02
C SER A 340 -5.76 -7.55 3.03
N GLU A 341 -6.12 -7.33 1.75
CA GLU A 341 -5.27 -6.61 0.78
C GLU A 341 -4.60 -5.40 1.46
N PHE A 342 -3.29 -5.23 1.25
CA PHE A 342 -2.59 -4.05 1.75
C PHE A 342 -3.33 -2.81 1.30
N THR A 343 -3.54 -1.87 2.21
CA THR A 343 -4.12 -0.57 1.87
C THR A 343 -3.16 0.53 2.25
N HIS A 344 -3.26 1.67 1.58
CA HIS A 344 -2.50 2.85 1.94
C HIS A 344 -2.99 3.42 3.28
N SER A 345 -2.18 4.22 3.93
CA SER A 345 -2.61 4.98 5.10
C SER A 345 -3.65 6.01 4.66
N PHE A 346 -4.82 6.02 5.30
CA PHE A 346 -5.87 7.01 5.03
C PHE A 346 -6.63 7.35 6.30
N GLN A 347 -7.27 8.52 6.30
CA GLN A 347 -8.17 8.93 7.35
C GLN A 347 -9.46 9.46 6.71
N MET A 348 -10.58 8.98 7.23
CA MET A 348 -11.91 9.54 7.05
C MET A 348 -12.42 10.04 8.41
N HIS A 349 -13.59 10.66 8.42
CA HIS A 349 -14.17 11.23 9.65
C HIS A 349 -14.23 10.27 10.85
N ASN A 350 -14.60 9.00 10.65
CA ASN A 350 -14.74 8.01 11.73
C ASN A 350 -13.83 6.77 11.61
N ILE A 351 -12.91 6.75 10.65
CA ILE A 351 -11.95 5.65 10.45
C ILE A 351 -10.58 6.25 10.16
N ARG A 352 -9.56 5.77 10.86
CA ARG A 352 -8.16 5.98 10.48
C ARG A 352 -7.50 4.62 10.25
N VAL A 353 -6.78 4.49 9.15
CA VAL A 353 -5.90 3.34 8.90
C VAL A 353 -4.46 3.83 8.88
N SER A 354 -3.64 3.29 9.78
CA SER A 354 -2.22 3.61 9.92
C SER A 354 -1.38 2.35 9.98
N HIS A 355 -0.07 2.50 9.77
CA HIS A 355 0.85 1.38 9.65
C HIS A 355 2.08 1.55 10.52
N GLN A 356 2.63 0.43 10.99
CA GLN A 356 3.93 0.35 11.63
C GLN A 356 4.72 -0.82 11.03
N LEU A 357 6.04 -0.65 10.95
CA LEU A 357 6.95 -1.73 10.61
C LEU A 357 7.53 -2.32 11.89
N LYS A 358 7.21 -3.59 12.16
CA LYS A 358 7.82 -4.39 13.21
C LYS A 358 8.88 -5.29 12.59
N TRP A 359 10.07 -5.31 13.17
CA TRP A 359 11.19 -6.06 12.60
C TRP A 359 12.08 -6.67 13.68
N SER A 360 12.77 -7.74 13.32
CA SER A 360 13.83 -8.34 14.13
C SER A 360 14.90 -8.98 13.25
N VAL A 361 16.14 -8.91 13.69
CA VAL A 361 17.29 -9.54 13.04
C VAL A 361 18.13 -10.28 14.05
N GLN A 362 18.64 -11.42 13.63
CA GLN A 362 19.55 -12.25 14.40
C GLN A 362 20.75 -12.60 13.53
N GLY A 363 21.94 -12.36 14.05
CA GLY A 363 23.19 -12.77 13.43
C GLY A 363 24.07 -13.54 14.41
N GLU A 364 25.20 -14.01 13.90
CA GLU A 364 26.17 -14.80 14.63
C GLU A 364 27.59 -14.37 14.24
N ILE A 365 28.49 -14.28 15.22
CA ILE A 365 29.94 -14.12 15.03
C ILE A 365 30.61 -15.18 15.89
N ALA A 366 31.50 -15.98 15.28
CA ALA A 366 32.26 -17.02 15.99
C ALA A 366 31.40 -17.97 16.85
N GLY A 367 30.20 -18.33 16.39
CA GLY A 367 29.27 -19.21 17.12
C GLY A 367 28.44 -18.53 18.20
N GLU A 368 28.65 -17.23 18.46
CA GLU A 368 27.89 -16.48 19.45
C GLU A 368 26.87 -15.57 18.75
N GLY A 369 25.61 -15.68 19.17
CA GLY A 369 24.49 -14.99 18.55
C GLY A 369 24.28 -13.58 19.10
N PHE A 370 23.85 -12.66 18.23
CA PHE A 370 23.36 -11.34 18.61
C PHE A 370 21.99 -11.08 17.98
N LYS A 371 21.20 -10.20 18.62
CA LYS A 371 19.87 -9.82 18.13
C LYS A 371 19.60 -8.33 18.22
N ALA A 372 18.79 -7.83 17.31
CA ALA A 372 18.15 -6.51 17.38
C ALA A 372 16.70 -6.63 16.93
N ALA A 373 15.84 -5.80 17.50
CA ALA A 373 14.44 -5.71 17.13
C ALA A 373 13.94 -4.29 17.36
N GLY A 374 12.89 -3.92 16.64
CA GLY A 374 12.29 -2.60 16.75
C GLY A 374 10.91 -2.55 16.12
N ILE A 375 10.23 -1.45 16.43
CA ILE A 375 8.99 -1.03 15.79
C ILE A 375 9.22 0.41 15.32
N SER A 376 8.76 0.76 14.13
CA SER A 376 8.87 2.11 13.58
C SER A 376 7.58 2.46 12.86
N ASP A 377 7.18 3.73 12.92
CA ASP A 377 6.02 4.20 12.17
C ASP A 377 6.28 4.07 10.67
N LEU A 378 5.26 3.69 9.92
CA LEU A 378 5.35 3.46 8.49
C LEU A 378 4.22 4.20 7.79
N LEU A 379 4.56 5.08 6.85
CA LEU A 379 3.57 5.66 5.94
C LEU A 379 3.49 4.79 4.68
N VAL A 380 2.32 4.20 4.44
CA VAL A 380 2.04 3.44 3.21
C VAL A 380 1.30 4.36 2.24
N LEU A 381 1.90 4.64 1.09
CA LEU A 381 1.35 5.49 0.04
C LEU A 381 0.54 4.69 -0.98
N LYS A 382 -0.37 5.41 -1.67
CA LYS A 382 -1.15 4.91 -2.80
C LYS A 382 -0.23 4.49 -3.96
N PRO A 383 -0.61 3.48 -4.75
CA PRO A 383 0.11 3.16 -5.99
C PRO A 383 0.06 4.32 -6.97
N SER A 384 1.07 4.41 -7.83
CA SER A 384 1.10 5.35 -8.96
C SER A 384 0.14 4.91 -10.07
N ASP A 385 -0.44 5.88 -10.77
CA ASP A 385 -1.33 5.66 -11.91
C ASP A 385 -0.53 5.63 -13.21
N ASP A 386 -0.03 4.45 -13.58
CA ASP A 386 0.76 4.27 -14.81
C ASP A 386 -0.08 4.42 -16.10
N ARG A 387 -1.41 4.54 -15.99
CA ARG A 387 -2.30 4.71 -17.16
C ARG A 387 -2.13 6.06 -17.87
N GLN A 388 -1.47 7.04 -17.24
CA GLN A 388 -1.23 8.35 -17.85
C GLN A 388 0.00 8.38 -18.77
N HIS A 389 0.85 7.36 -18.78
CA HIS A 389 2.04 7.32 -19.65
C HIS A 389 1.75 6.99 -21.12
N GLU A 390 0.51 6.67 -21.50
CA GLU A 390 0.15 6.42 -22.91
C GLU A 390 -0.44 7.64 -23.65
N SER A 391 -0.56 8.80 -23.01
CA SER A 391 -1.27 9.97 -23.61
C SER A 391 -0.38 11.08 -24.17
N GLN A 392 0.88 10.81 -24.51
CA GLN A 392 1.76 11.79 -25.18
C GLN A 392 2.54 11.31 -26.41
N ASP A 393 2.19 10.16 -26.99
CA ASP A 393 2.66 9.78 -28.33
C ASP A 393 1.47 9.40 -29.23
N ILE A 394 0.61 10.37 -29.52
CA ILE A 394 -0.23 10.29 -30.72
C ILE A 394 0.69 10.62 -31.90
N VAL A 395 1.35 9.58 -32.42
CA VAL A 395 1.91 9.60 -33.76
C VAL A 395 0.74 9.74 -34.74
N LEU A 396 0.54 10.95 -35.24
CA LEU A 396 -0.29 11.20 -36.43
C LEU A 396 0.46 10.61 -37.63
N GLU A 397 0.17 9.36 -38.00
CA GLU A 397 0.46 8.86 -39.34
C GLU A 397 -0.67 9.28 -40.29
N ALA A 398 -0.41 10.33 -41.09
CA ALA A 398 -0.73 10.37 -42.52
C ALA A 398 -0.28 11.73 -43.12
N GLY A 399 0.69 11.69 -44.04
CA GLY A 399 0.92 12.79 -45.00
C GLY A 399 2.38 13.20 -45.21
N GLU A 400 3.03 12.58 -46.19
CA GLU A 400 4.12 13.08 -47.04
C GLU A 400 5.13 14.12 -46.49
N GLY A 401 6.32 13.61 -46.15
CA GLY A 401 7.62 14.08 -46.64
C GLY A 401 7.98 15.57 -46.63
N ILE A 402 8.56 16.05 -45.51
CA ILE A 402 9.64 17.05 -45.50
C ILE A 402 10.62 16.70 -44.37
N PRO A 403 11.94 16.54 -44.64
CA PRO A 403 12.90 16.25 -43.58
C PRO A 403 13.19 17.54 -42.78
N LEU A 404 12.50 17.72 -41.66
CA LEU A 404 12.86 18.76 -40.71
C LEU A 404 14.10 18.32 -39.93
N ARG A 405 15.26 18.90 -40.31
CA ARG A 405 16.48 18.94 -39.49
C ARG A 405 16.10 19.29 -38.04
N ARG A 406 16.41 18.41 -37.09
CA ARG A 406 16.51 18.78 -35.68
C ARG A 406 17.72 19.70 -35.52
N ASP A 407 17.50 20.99 -35.66
CA ASP A 407 18.44 22.02 -35.25
C ASP A 407 17.99 22.55 -33.88
N SER A 408 18.66 22.09 -32.82
CA SER A 408 18.36 22.42 -31.43
C SER A 408 18.85 23.83 -31.03
N SER A 409 18.98 24.75 -31.98
CA SER A 409 19.59 26.07 -31.78
C SER A 409 18.61 27.20 -31.44
N TRP A 410 17.31 26.90 -31.31
CA TRP A 410 16.28 27.90 -30.96
C TRP A 410 16.03 28.08 -29.46
N ILE A 411 16.64 27.27 -28.59
CA ILE A 411 16.64 27.55 -27.14
C ILE A 411 17.90 28.35 -26.82
N ARG A 412 17.88 29.64 -27.14
CA ARG A 412 18.70 30.62 -26.42
C ARG A 412 17.78 31.30 -25.41
N PRO A 413 18.08 31.30 -24.12
CA PRO A 413 17.44 32.23 -23.20
C PRO A 413 17.66 33.64 -23.76
N PRO A 414 16.66 34.55 -23.72
CA PRO A 414 16.93 35.95 -23.98
C PRO A 414 18.05 36.40 -23.02
N ALA A 415 19.00 37.18 -23.53
CA ALA A 415 20.01 37.81 -22.68
C ALA A 415 19.29 38.54 -21.54
N GLU A 416 19.82 38.45 -20.32
CA GLU A 416 19.30 39.16 -19.16
C GLU A 416 19.23 40.65 -19.49
N GLU A 417 18.04 41.13 -19.90
CA GLU A 417 17.72 42.54 -19.79
C GLU A 417 17.71 42.85 -18.30
N GLN A 418 18.72 43.63 -17.92
CA GLN A 418 18.94 44.11 -16.57
C GLN A 418 17.67 44.84 -16.12
N LEU A 419 16.82 44.15 -15.36
CA LEU A 419 15.62 44.73 -14.78
C LEU A 419 16.05 45.93 -13.90
N PRO A 420 15.39 47.09 -14.03
CA PRO A 420 15.75 48.26 -13.26
C PRO A 420 15.66 47.95 -11.77
N SER A 421 16.64 48.43 -11.00
CA SER A 421 16.69 48.15 -9.57
C SER A 421 15.52 48.83 -8.86
N PHE A 422 15.12 48.29 -7.72
CA PHE A 422 14.05 48.86 -6.89
C PHE A 422 14.33 50.33 -6.47
N ALA A 423 15.59 50.77 -6.54
CA ALA A 423 15.99 52.16 -6.27
C ALA A 423 15.71 53.12 -7.44
N ASP A 424 15.49 52.61 -8.66
CA ASP A 424 15.18 53.41 -9.84
C ASP A 424 13.67 53.68 -9.94
N ALA A 425 12.83 52.75 -9.47
CA ALA A 425 11.38 52.94 -9.37
C ALA A 425 10.96 54.02 -8.34
N GLN A 426 11.76 54.24 -7.28
CA GLN A 426 11.46 55.27 -6.27
C GLN A 426 11.86 56.69 -6.69
N ARG A 427 12.75 56.85 -7.68
CA ARG A 427 13.10 58.18 -8.21
C ARG A 427 12.01 58.72 -9.14
N ASP A 428 11.35 57.85 -9.89
CA ASP A 428 10.28 58.26 -10.82
C ASP A 428 8.99 58.71 -10.10
N GLU A 429 8.69 58.16 -8.91
CA GLU A 429 7.57 58.63 -8.08
C GLU A 429 7.81 60.03 -7.49
N GLN A 430 9.06 60.38 -7.13
CA GLN A 430 9.38 61.72 -6.63
C GLN A 430 9.40 62.79 -7.72
N VAL A 431 9.77 62.43 -8.95
CA VAL A 431 9.73 63.36 -10.11
C VAL A 431 8.28 63.60 -10.57
N ALA A 432 7.41 62.59 -10.50
CA ALA A 432 5.99 62.74 -10.83
C ALA A 432 5.23 63.63 -9.82
N LEU A 433 5.65 63.67 -8.55
CA LEU A 433 5.05 64.52 -7.51
C LEU A 433 5.50 65.99 -7.60
N MET A 434 6.63 66.30 -8.24
CA MET A 434 7.09 67.69 -8.44
C MET A 434 6.59 68.34 -9.75
N ALA A 435 5.99 67.57 -10.67
CA ALA A 435 5.46 68.09 -11.93
C ALA A 435 3.99 68.54 -11.87
N ASN A 436 3.30 68.34 -10.74
CA ASN A 436 1.91 68.76 -10.50
C ASN A 436 1.78 69.83 -9.39
N SER A 437 2.81 70.66 -9.21
CA SER A 437 2.77 71.87 -8.35
C SER A 437 2.55 73.13 -9.20
#